data_AF-A0A6N6SWB2-F1
#
_entry.id   AF-A0A6N6SWB2-F1
#
_cell.length_a   1.000
_cell.length_b   1.000
_cell.length_c   1.000
_cell.angle_alpha   90.00
_cell.angle_beta   90.00
_cell.angle_gamma   90.00
#
_symmetry.space_group_name_H-M   'P 1'
#
loop_
_entity.id
_entity.type
_entity.pdbx_description
1 polymer ?
#
loop_
_entity_poly.entity_id
_entity_poly.type
_entity_poly.pdbx_seq_one_letter_code
_entity_poly.pdbx_strand_id
1 'polypeptide(L)'
;MTMVVHSDGPAREFLSGNEAVARGAWEMGVEFAAAYPGTPSTEILETLARLPGVYAEWSTNEKVAIEAALGASMTGRRAITSMKHVGLNVASDTLMTMGLVGVKAGLVIAVSDDVGFSSSQNEQDSRFWGRFVHLPVLEPADAAEAYAMTRDAIVLSERHEVPVLLRLTTRVSHVKRTVTTGARAQPDPRRHAYEKDAKRWIMTPDHVGRRLELRAQRDAALAEAAAQSDWNVITPGSDRRLGFIVSGPACHAVREAFPGAPTLKLGFSYPLPVAKAKEFASLCEEILIVEEVEPIVETELRAAGLKVNGKNALPLQGEISVPVLQRAVGKLQANEAVQRTAPMANVFPRPPTLCAGCPYMGVYFWLGQLKEAIICGDIGCYTLGCGEPWNAIDTTISMGASLSVAHGMAKALEADSKAKPMLAVIGDSTFLHTGMPALANLAYQGTNVTVLLLDNRSTAMTGGQNNPGNGRRLDGSPAPRVNFAKLVEALGVRRERIRVVDPYELPTFFKVLREEMKAPEPSVILTTRPCVLTEDFERRQPLKVDDDKCNGCARCLDVGCPAITVRRRERQVRSTGKVVDLAWVRIERAMCTGCDVCAQACARGAIAP
;
A
#
# COMPACT_ATOMS: atom_id res chain seq x y z
N MET A 1 27.23 -19.15 -15.83
CA MET A 1 28.20 -18.21 -15.23
C MET A 1 28.82 -17.44 -16.39
N THR A 2 28.20 -16.31 -16.74
CA THR A 2 28.63 -15.45 -17.85
C THR A 2 28.58 -14.04 -17.29
N MET A 3 29.74 -13.43 -17.06
CA MET A 3 29.83 -12.03 -16.64
C MET A 3 29.24 -11.17 -17.76
N VAL A 4 28.07 -10.58 -17.53
CA VAL A 4 27.53 -9.55 -18.41
C VAL A 4 28.35 -8.29 -18.15
N VAL A 5 29.20 -7.94 -19.11
CA VAL A 5 29.96 -6.68 -19.11
C VAL A 5 28.93 -5.54 -19.25
N HIS A 6 28.78 -4.72 -18.22
CA HIS A 6 27.93 -3.53 -18.27
C HIS A 6 28.67 -2.44 -19.06
N SER A 7 28.23 -2.16 -20.29
CA SER A 7 28.76 -1.06 -21.08
C SER A 7 28.05 0.25 -20.72
N ASP A 8 28.81 1.32 -20.49
CA ASP A 8 28.33 2.69 -20.20
C ASP A 8 27.72 3.41 -21.43
N GLY A 9 27.24 2.66 -22.43
CA GLY A 9 26.69 3.18 -23.69
C GLY A 9 25.60 2.29 -24.28
N PRO A 10 24.91 2.73 -25.34
CA PRO A 10 23.79 2.00 -25.91
C PRO A 10 24.22 0.61 -26.40
N ALA A 11 23.62 -0.43 -25.84
CA ALA A 11 23.92 -1.83 -26.17
C ALA A 11 22.68 -2.53 -26.74
N ARG A 12 22.91 -3.52 -27.61
CA ARG A 12 21.83 -4.39 -28.11
C ARG A 12 21.90 -5.72 -27.36
N GLU A 13 20.89 -5.98 -26.54
CA GLU A 13 20.80 -7.17 -25.71
C GLU A 13 19.61 -8.03 -26.12
N PHE A 14 19.72 -9.35 -26.00
CA PHE A 14 18.63 -10.29 -26.29
C PHE A 14 17.93 -10.68 -24.99
N LEU A 15 16.86 -9.96 -24.65
CA LEU A 15 16.21 -9.99 -23.34
C LEU A 15 14.78 -10.55 -23.45
N SER A 16 14.35 -11.31 -22.45
CA SER A 16 12.92 -11.59 -22.20
C SER A 16 12.20 -10.33 -21.74
N GLY A 17 10.86 -10.31 -21.75
CA GLY A 17 10.12 -9.19 -21.17
C GLY A 17 10.46 -8.95 -19.70
N ASN A 18 10.61 -10.01 -18.90
CA ASN A 18 11.00 -9.87 -17.49
C ASN A 18 12.40 -9.27 -17.32
N GLU A 19 13.38 -9.73 -18.11
CA GLU A 19 14.74 -9.17 -18.11
C GLU A 19 14.72 -7.70 -18.58
N ALA A 20 13.88 -7.38 -19.56
CA ALA A 20 13.71 -6.04 -20.10
C ALA A 20 13.06 -5.06 -19.10
N VAL A 21 12.05 -5.50 -18.33
CA VAL A 21 11.47 -4.72 -17.22
C VAL A 21 12.53 -4.46 -16.15
N ALA A 22 13.24 -5.49 -15.71
CA ALA A 22 14.32 -5.35 -14.73
C ALA A 22 15.39 -4.35 -15.20
N ARG A 23 15.79 -4.43 -16.48
CA ARG A 23 16.76 -3.51 -17.07
C ARG A 23 16.25 -2.08 -17.15
N GLY A 24 15.00 -1.87 -17.59
CA GLY A 24 14.39 -0.54 -17.65
C GLY A 24 14.25 0.11 -16.27
N ALA A 25 13.88 -0.67 -15.26
CA ALA A 25 13.81 -0.23 -13.87
C ALA A 25 15.19 0.19 -13.33
N TRP A 26 16.21 -0.66 -13.51
CA TRP A 26 17.57 -0.38 -13.07
C TRP A 26 18.15 0.88 -13.73
N GLU A 27 17.93 1.05 -15.04
CA GLU A 27 18.40 2.22 -15.77
C GLU A 27 17.76 3.52 -15.33
N MET A 28 16.53 3.47 -14.82
CA MET A 28 15.89 4.63 -14.20
C MET A 28 16.28 4.84 -12.73
N GLY A 29 17.30 4.15 -12.24
CA GLY A 29 17.78 4.33 -10.88
C GLY A 29 16.79 3.83 -9.83
N VAL A 30 16.04 2.75 -10.11
CA VAL A 30 15.38 1.99 -9.04
C VAL A 30 16.46 1.50 -8.07
N GLU A 31 16.14 1.59 -6.78
CA GLU A 31 17.04 1.25 -5.68
C GLU A 31 16.46 0.15 -4.78
N PHE A 32 15.15 -0.07 -4.83
CA PHE A 32 14.45 -1.05 -4.01
C PHE A 32 13.54 -1.95 -4.85
N ALA A 33 13.64 -3.26 -4.66
CA ALA A 33 12.78 -4.23 -5.33
C ALA A 33 12.33 -5.33 -4.36
N ALA A 34 11.05 -5.65 -4.36
CA ALA A 34 10.49 -6.71 -3.52
C ALA A 34 9.42 -7.50 -4.26
N ALA A 35 9.39 -8.82 -4.10
CA ALA A 35 8.37 -9.69 -4.68
C ALA A 35 8.18 -10.96 -3.84
N TYR A 36 7.12 -11.71 -4.11
CA TYR A 36 7.02 -13.13 -3.75
C TYR A 36 7.17 -13.95 -5.05
N PRO A 37 7.89 -15.09 -5.05
CA PRO A 37 8.18 -15.82 -6.27
C PRO A 37 6.89 -16.37 -6.90
N GLY A 38 6.70 -16.10 -8.19
CA GLY A 38 5.51 -16.50 -8.93
C GLY A 38 5.66 -16.31 -10.44
N THR A 39 5.69 -17.42 -11.19
CA THR A 39 5.62 -17.42 -12.65
C THR A 39 4.29 -16.81 -13.12
N PRO A 40 4.28 -15.93 -14.14
CA PRO A 40 5.36 -15.64 -15.07
C PRO A 40 6.18 -14.37 -14.76
N SER A 41 6.30 -13.93 -13.50
CA SER A 41 6.96 -12.67 -13.13
C SER A 41 8.32 -12.81 -12.40
N THR A 42 8.67 -14.02 -11.96
CA THR A 42 9.81 -14.31 -11.06
C THR A 42 11.14 -13.69 -11.52
N GLU A 43 11.45 -13.77 -12.81
CA GLU A 43 12.75 -13.38 -13.36
C GLU A 43 13.00 -11.87 -13.28
N ILE A 44 11.97 -11.04 -13.08
CA ILE A 44 12.12 -9.59 -12.88
C ILE A 44 12.99 -9.35 -11.64
N LEU A 45 12.61 -9.93 -10.50
CA LEU A 45 13.32 -9.72 -9.25
C LEU A 45 14.69 -10.43 -9.26
N GLU A 46 14.79 -11.65 -9.78
CA GLU A 46 16.07 -12.36 -9.88
C GLU A 46 17.10 -11.60 -10.72
N THR A 47 16.64 -10.90 -11.76
CA THR A 47 17.50 -10.07 -12.59
C THR A 47 17.93 -8.82 -11.84
N LEU A 48 17.01 -8.12 -11.18
CA LEU A 48 17.32 -6.93 -10.36
C LEU A 48 18.30 -7.23 -9.24
N ALA A 49 18.19 -8.40 -8.59
CA ALA A 49 19.08 -8.83 -7.51
C ALA A 49 20.55 -8.98 -7.94
N ARG A 50 20.81 -9.13 -9.24
CA ARG A 50 22.18 -9.22 -9.81
C ARG A 50 22.72 -7.88 -10.29
N LEU A 51 21.89 -6.84 -10.35
CA LEU A 51 22.28 -5.53 -10.83
C LEU A 51 22.78 -4.65 -9.67
N PRO A 52 23.88 -3.91 -9.84
CA PRO A 52 24.50 -3.18 -8.74
C PRO A 52 23.61 -2.03 -8.26
N GLY A 53 23.69 -1.71 -6.96
CA GLY A 53 22.98 -0.57 -6.36
C GLY A 53 21.46 -0.73 -6.31
N VAL A 54 20.96 -1.97 -6.30
CA VAL A 54 19.55 -2.31 -6.01
C VAL A 54 19.54 -3.23 -4.80
N TYR A 55 18.75 -2.89 -3.79
CA TYR A 55 18.34 -3.84 -2.77
C TYR A 55 17.15 -4.64 -3.31
N ALA A 56 17.29 -5.95 -3.41
CA ALA A 56 16.25 -6.85 -3.92
C ALA A 56 15.96 -7.96 -2.92
N GLU A 57 14.68 -8.24 -2.65
CA GLU A 57 14.29 -9.26 -1.69
C GLU A 57 13.10 -10.12 -2.13
N TRP A 58 13.16 -11.40 -1.75
CA TRP A 58 11.95 -12.21 -1.65
C TRP A 58 11.26 -11.91 -0.33
N SER A 59 10.04 -11.40 -0.40
CA SER A 59 9.19 -11.18 0.76
C SER A 59 8.37 -12.42 1.08
N THR A 60 7.80 -12.49 2.29
CA THR A 60 6.99 -13.65 2.73
C THR A 60 5.66 -13.81 1.99
N ASN A 61 5.12 -12.75 1.38
CA ASN A 61 4.03 -12.77 0.41
C ASN A 61 3.97 -11.44 -0.39
N GLU A 62 3.08 -11.35 -1.37
CA GLU A 62 2.92 -10.18 -2.25
C GLU A 62 2.43 -8.93 -1.51
N LYS A 63 1.63 -9.11 -0.45
CA LYS A 63 1.18 -8.00 0.40
C LYS A 63 2.37 -7.33 1.11
N VAL A 64 3.25 -8.11 1.72
CA VAL A 64 4.47 -7.62 2.36
C VAL A 64 5.39 -6.97 1.32
N ALA A 65 5.51 -7.55 0.12
CA ALA A 65 6.34 -7.02 -0.96
C ALA A 65 5.89 -5.62 -1.42
N ILE A 66 4.59 -5.43 -1.69
CA ILE A 66 4.07 -4.12 -2.14
C ILE A 66 4.15 -3.06 -1.02
N GLU A 67 3.95 -3.46 0.24
CA GLU A 67 4.07 -2.57 1.40
C GLU A 67 5.52 -2.13 1.63
N ALA A 68 6.49 -3.03 1.46
CA ALA A 68 7.91 -2.71 1.53
C ALA A 68 8.33 -1.74 0.41
N ALA A 69 7.88 -2.00 -0.83
CA ALA A 69 8.13 -1.11 -1.96
C ALA A 69 7.50 0.28 -1.77
N LEU A 70 6.28 0.35 -1.20
CA LEU A 70 5.64 1.60 -0.83
C LEU A 70 6.43 2.34 0.28
N GLY A 71 6.89 1.62 1.31
CA GLY A 71 7.75 2.18 2.36
C GLY A 71 9.03 2.78 1.79
N ALA A 72 9.70 2.09 0.88
CA ALA A 72 10.88 2.63 0.19
C ALA A 72 10.56 3.90 -0.61
N SER A 73 9.45 3.90 -1.36
CA SER A 73 8.96 5.07 -2.11
C SER A 73 8.75 6.29 -1.21
N MET A 74 8.17 6.11 -0.02
CA MET A 74 7.95 7.20 0.95
C MET A 74 9.25 7.86 1.44
N THR A 75 10.38 7.16 1.36
CA THR A 75 11.71 7.72 1.69
C THR A 75 12.39 8.40 0.50
N GLY A 76 11.70 8.51 -0.64
CA GLY A 76 12.22 9.12 -1.86
C GLY A 76 13.05 8.19 -2.75
N ARG A 77 13.02 6.87 -2.50
CA ARG A 77 13.69 5.88 -3.35
C ARG A 77 12.74 5.29 -4.38
N ARG A 78 13.18 5.21 -5.63
CA ARG A 78 12.40 4.55 -6.67
C ARG A 78 12.34 3.05 -6.40
N ALA A 79 11.16 2.48 -6.55
CA ALA A 79 10.89 1.10 -6.18
C ALA A 79 10.11 0.36 -7.27
N ILE A 80 10.25 -0.97 -7.28
CA ILE A 80 9.45 -1.86 -8.12
C ILE A 80 9.00 -3.07 -7.30
N THR A 81 7.77 -3.52 -7.53
CA THR A 81 7.31 -4.82 -7.07
C THR A 81 6.75 -5.62 -8.23
N SER A 82 6.96 -6.93 -8.23
CA SER A 82 6.50 -7.83 -9.27
C SER A 82 5.68 -8.98 -8.70
N MET A 83 4.62 -9.35 -9.41
CA MET A 83 3.77 -10.49 -9.05
C MET A 83 2.98 -10.97 -10.27
N LYS A 84 2.30 -12.11 -10.14
CA LYS A 84 1.23 -12.49 -11.08
C LYS A 84 -0.13 -11.94 -10.62
N HIS A 85 -1.12 -11.97 -11.49
CA HIS A 85 -2.50 -11.52 -11.19
C HIS A 85 -3.08 -12.11 -9.90
N VAL A 86 -2.82 -13.40 -9.60
CA VAL A 86 -3.27 -14.01 -8.34
C VAL A 86 -2.61 -13.35 -7.11
N GLY A 87 -1.33 -13.04 -7.20
CA GLY A 87 -0.59 -12.34 -6.16
C GLY A 87 -1.09 -10.91 -5.92
N LEU A 88 -1.59 -10.26 -6.97
CA LEU A 88 -2.22 -8.95 -6.84
C LEU A 88 -3.52 -9.01 -6.01
N ASN A 89 -4.23 -10.15 -5.99
CA ASN A 89 -5.34 -10.35 -5.06
C ASN A 89 -4.87 -10.35 -3.60
N VAL A 90 -3.74 -11.00 -3.32
CA VAL A 90 -3.13 -11.03 -1.98
C VAL A 90 -2.71 -9.61 -1.56
N ALA A 91 -2.19 -8.82 -2.50
CA ALA A 91 -1.76 -7.44 -2.31
C ALA A 91 -2.90 -6.40 -2.36
N SER A 92 -4.12 -6.81 -2.71
CA SER A 92 -5.21 -5.89 -3.09
C SER A 92 -5.62 -4.93 -1.98
N ASP A 93 -5.58 -5.37 -0.72
CA ASP A 93 -5.88 -4.55 0.45
C ASP A 93 -4.97 -3.30 0.53
N THR A 94 -3.67 -3.48 0.32
CA THR A 94 -2.71 -2.37 0.26
C THR A 94 -2.92 -1.54 -1.01
N LEU A 95 -3.17 -2.21 -2.14
CA LEU A 95 -3.40 -1.58 -3.44
C LEU A 95 -4.56 -0.57 -3.39
N MET A 96 -5.68 -0.92 -2.74
CA MET A 96 -6.85 -0.03 -2.59
C MET A 96 -6.47 1.30 -1.95
N THR A 97 -5.64 1.27 -0.91
CA THR A 97 -5.18 2.47 -0.22
C THR A 97 -4.19 3.28 -1.07
N MET A 98 -3.33 2.62 -1.84
CA MET A 98 -2.35 3.28 -2.72
C MET A 98 -2.99 4.17 -3.78
N GLY A 99 -4.18 3.81 -4.28
CA GLY A 99 -4.96 4.67 -5.18
C GLY A 99 -5.28 6.04 -4.57
N LEU A 100 -5.35 6.13 -3.24
CA LEU A 100 -5.60 7.36 -2.49
C LEU A 100 -4.31 8.02 -2.01
N VAL A 101 -3.43 7.31 -1.31
CA VAL A 101 -2.22 7.91 -0.68
C VAL A 101 -1.15 8.26 -1.69
N GLY A 102 -1.12 7.54 -2.82
CA GLY A 102 -0.13 7.73 -3.86
C GLY A 102 1.29 7.34 -3.42
N VAL A 103 2.29 7.92 -4.09
CA VAL A 103 3.72 7.62 -3.90
C VAL A 103 4.57 8.88 -3.93
N LYS A 104 5.74 8.89 -3.27
CA LYS A 104 6.66 10.05 -3.27
C LYS A 104 7.77 9.90 -4.32
N ALA A 105 8.37 8.72 -4.43
CA ALA A 105 9.24 8.35 -5.54
C ALA A 105 8.57 7.29 -6.42
N GLY A 106 9.00 7.20 -7.67
CA GLY A 106 8.35 6.35 -8.68
C GLY A 106 8.24 4.91 -8.21
N LEU A 107 7.03 4.35 -8.32
CA LEU A 107 6.73 2.97 -7.96
C LEU A 107 5.99 2.29 -9.10
N VAL A 108 6.59 1.21 -9.60
CA VAL A 108 5.97 0.36 -10.62
C VAL A 108 5.50 -0.94 -9.99
N ILE A 109 4.27 -1.33 -10.30
CA ILE A 109 3.70 -2.63 -9.94
C ILE A 109 3.65 -3.44 -11.25
N ALA A 110 4.64 -4.30 -11.46
CA ALA A 110 4.70 -5.18 -12.62
C ALA A 110 3.84 -6.41 -12.37
N VAL A 111 2.79 -6.58 -13.17
CA VAL A 111 1.81 -7.64 -12.98
C VAL A 111 1.74 -8.49 -14.23
N SER A 112 2.11 -9.76 -14.12
CA SER A 112 1.99 -10.69 -15.24
C SER A 112 0.67 -11.47 -15.16
N ASP A 113 -0.26 -11.17 -16.07
CA ASP A 113 -1.51 -11.91 -16.24
C ASP A 113 -1.23 -13.24 -16.97
N ASP A 114 -1.63 -14.35 -16.36
CA ASP A 114 -1.47 -15.69 -16.96
C ASP A 114 -2.62 -16.01 -17.93
N VAL A 115 -2.70 -15.23 -19.01
CA VAL A 115 -3.66 -15.45 -20.11
C VAL A 115 -3.44 -16.86 -20.69
N GLY A 116 -4.51 -17.65 -20.75
CA GLY A 116 -4.47 -19.07 -21.11
C GLY A 116 -4.18 -20.03 -19.94
N PHE A 117 -4.11 -19.53 -18.70
CA PHE A 117 -4.05 -20.33 -17.47
C PHE A 117 -2.88 -21.33 -17.39
N SER A 118 -1.71 -20.98 -17.93
CA SER A 118 -0.60 -21.93 -18.07
C SER A 118 -0.05 -22.47 -16.73
N SER A 119 -0.17 -21.68 -15.67
CA SER A 119 0.42 -21.92 -14.35
C SER A 119 -0.45 -21.40 -13.19
N SER A 120 -1.72 -21.08 -13.46
CA SER A 120 -2.61 -20.38 -12.52
C SER A 120 -3.95 -21.08 -12.38
N GLN A 121 -4.55 -20.93 -11.20
CA GLN A 121 -5.83 -21.53 -10.84
C GLN A 121 -7.01 -20.87 -11.58
N ASN A 122 -6.81 -19.67 -12.13
CA ASN A 122 -7.78 -18.90 -12.91
C ASN A 122 -7.08 -17.89 -13.84
N GLU A 123 -7.83 -17.34 -14.79
CA GLU A 123 -7.50 -16.16 -15.61
C GLU A 123 -8.13 -14.98 -14.92
N GLN A 124 -7.42 -13.86 -14.93
CA GLN A 124 -7.94 -12.58 -14.50
C GLN A 124 -7.37 -11.52 -15.41
N ASP A 125 -8.00 -10.35 -15.36
CA ASP A 125 -7.57 -9.18 -16.09
C ASP A 125 -7.18 -8.07 -15.13
N SER A 126 -5.90 -7.78 -15.04
CA SER A 126 -5.40 -6.78 -14.11
C SER A 126 -5.80 -5.34 -14.46
N ARG A 127 -6.36 -5.08 -15.66
CA ARG A 127 -6.94 -3.77 -16.00
C ARG A 127 -8.11 -3.40 -15.10
N PHE A 128 -8.83 -4.39 -14.54
CA PHE A 128 -9.88 -4.11 -13.55
C PHE A 128 -9.33 -3.44 -12.30
N TRP A 129 -8.11 -3.78 -11.87
CA TRP A 129 -7.46 -3.10 -10.76
C TRP A 129 -7.11 -1.66 -11.10
N GLY A 130 -6.56 -1.42 -12.30
CA GLY A 130 -6.33 -0.06 -12.81
C GLY A 130 -7.59 0.78 -12.75
N ARG A 131 -8.70 0.23 -13.25
CA ARG A 131 -10.01 0.86 -13.24
C ARG A 131 -10.60 1.09 -11.85
N PHE A 132 -10.55 0.08 -10.99
CA PHE A 132 -11.18 0.13 -9.68
C PHE A 132 -10.42 1.00 -8.68
N VAL A 133 -9.09 0.96 -8.74
CA VAL A 133 -8.18 1.67 -7.82
C VAL A 133 -7.79 3.06 -8.35
N HIS A 134 -8.08 3.34 -9.63
CA HIS A 134 -7.66 4.55 -10.35
C HIS A 134 -6.13 4.63 -10.53
N LEU A 135 -5.52 3.54 -11.01
CA LEU A 135 -4.10 3.46 -11.31
C LEU A 135 -3.86 3.49 -12.82
N PRO A 136 -2.93 4.30 -13.33
CA PRO A 136 -2.55 4.25 -14.73
C PRO A 136 -2.02 2.86 -15.13
N VAL A 137 -2.43 2.37 -16.29
CA VAL A 137 -2.05 1.05 -16.82
C VAL A 137 -1.28 1.19 -18.13
N LEU A 138 -0.04 0.68 -18.15
CA LEU A 138 0.76 0.52 -19.35
C LEU A 138 0.82 -0.94 -19.78
N GLU A 139 0.69 -1.19 -21.10
CA GLU A 139 0.55 -2.53 -21.69
C GLU A 139 1.54 -2.75 -22.84
N PRO A 140 2.76 -3.20 -22.56
CA PRO A 140 3.72 -3.54 -23.61
C PRO A 140 3.26 -4.74 -24.43
N ALA A 141 3.56 -4.72 -25.73
CA ALA A 141 3.30 -5.86 -26.62
C ALA A 141 4.48 -6.84 -26.73
N ASP A 142 5.69 -6.40 -26.38
CA ASP A 142 6.91 -7.19 -26.44
C ASP A 142 7.99 -6.70 -25.47
N ALA A 143 9.17 -7.36 -25.46
CA ALA A 143 10.26 -7.00 -24.55
C ALA A 143 10.86 -5.61 -24.80
N ALA A 144 10.85 -5.09 -26.03
CA ALA A 144 11.38 -3.76 -26.31
C ALA A 144 10.47 -2.67 -25.74
N GLU A 145 9.16 -2.84 -25.87
CA GLU A 145 8.19 -1.98 -25.21
C GLU A 145 8.18 -2.17 -23.70
N ALA A 146 8.34 -3.40 -23.19
CA ALA A 146 8.41 -3.63 -21.75
C ALA A 146 9.56 -2.84 -21.11
N TYR A 147 10.73 -2.82 -21.75
CA TYR A 147 11.86 -1.96 -21.36
C TYR A 147 11.49 -0.48 -21.41
N ALA A 148 10.98 0.02 -22.54
CA ALA A 148 10.69 1.44 -22.70
C ALA A 148 9.56 1.93 -21.77
N MET A 149 8.46 1.20 -21.71
CA MET A 149 7.31 1.52 -20.86
C MET A 149 7.63 1.38 -19.37
N THR A 150 8.55 0.53 -18.93
CA THR A 150 9.00 0.54 -17.53
C THR A 150 9.67 1.86 -17.17
N ARG A 151 10.46 2.41 -18.09
CA ARG A 151 11.12 3.70 -17.89
C ARG A 151 10.10 4.83 -17.79
N ASP A 152 9.14 4.83 -18.71
CA ASP A 152 8.05 5.81 -18.73
C ASP A 152 7.13 5.65 -17.52
N ALA A 153 6.87 4.43 -17.06
CA ALA A 153 6.07 4.15 -15.86
C ALA A 153 6.69 4.81 -14.61
N ILE A 154 8.01 4.79 -14.46
CA ILE A 154 8.68 5.43 -13.32
C ILE A 154 8.49 6.95 -13.39
N VAL A 155 8.66 7.56 -14.57
CA VAL A 155 8.48 9.01 -14.77
C VAL A 155 7.01 9.41 -14.57
N LEU A 156 6.08 8.63 -15.11
CA LEU A 156 4.64 8.85 -14.98
C LEU A 156 4.21 8.74 -13.51
N SER A 157 4.73 7.74 -12.80
CA SER A 157 4.46 7.53 -11.38
C SER A 157 4.89 8.72 -10.53
N GLU A 158 6.08 9.28 -10.79
CA GLU A 158 6.57 10.46 -10.10
C GLU A 158 5.79 11.72 -10.45
N ARG A 159 5.46 11.91 -11.73
CA ARG A 159 4.72 13.08 -12.22
C ARG A 159 3.34 13.20 -11.59
N HIS A 160 2.64 12.07 -11.45
CA HIS A 160 1.26 12.03 -10.96
C HIS A 160 1.13 11.52 -9.51
N GLU A 161 2.26 11.27 -8.84
CA GLU A 161 2.34 10.76 -7.47
C GLU A 161 1.44 9.55 -7.21
N VAL A 162 1.39 8.60 -8.15
CA VAL A 162 0.57 7.38 -8.10
C VAL A 162 1.38 6.19 -8.61
N PRO A 163 1.23 4.97 -8.06
CA PRO A 163 1.92 3.83 -8.65
C PRO A 163 1.36 3.54 -10.05
N VAL A 164 2.22 3.05 -10.94
CA VAL A 164 1.83 2.65 -12.30
C VAL A 164 1.76 1.13 -12.36
N LEU A 165 0.66 0.61 -12.88
CA LEU A 165 0.50 -0.81 -13.15
C LEU A 165 1.08 -1.11 -14.54
N LEU A 166 2.16 -1.85 -14.59
CA LEU A 166 2.75 -2.35 -15.84
C LEU A 166 2.23 -3.77 -16.05
N ARG A 167 1.20 -3.90 -16.90
CA ARG A 167 0.54 -5.19 -17.17
C ARG A 167 1.31 -5.94 -18.25
N LEU A 168 1.78 -7.12 -17.91
CA LEU A 168 2.39 -8.08 -18.81
C LEU A 168 1.44 -9.27 -19.01
N THR A 169 1.68 -10.06 -20.05
CA THR A 169 1.10 -11.41 -20.17
C THR A 169 2.23 -12.45 -20.15
N THR A 170 1.90 -13.73 -19.99
CA THR A 170 2.87 -14.84 -20.06
C THR A 170 3.77 -14.74 -21.30
N ARG A 171 3.19 -14.40 -22.45
CA ARG A 171 3.93 -14.24 -23.71
C ARG A 171 4.93 -13.09 -23.66
N VAL A 172 4.51 -11.91 -23.20
CA VAL A 172 5.42 -10.76 -23.09
C VAL A 172 6.53 -11.07 -22.08
N SER A 173 6.19 -11.70 -20.96
CA SER A 173 7.12 -12.00 -19.87
C SER A 173 8.29 -12.89 -20.30
N HIS A 174 8.01 -13.95 -21.08
CA HIS A 174 9.01 -14.97 -21.43
C HIS A 174 9.58 -14.89 -22.85
N VAL A 175 8.91 -14.25 -23.81
CA VAL A 175 9.43 -14.12 -25.18
C VAL A 175 10.62 -13.16 -25.20
N LYS A 176 11.71 -13.57 -25.86
CA LYS A 176 12.91 -12.75 -26.02
C LYS A 176 12.90 -11.93 -27.30
N ARG A 177 13.38 -10.69 -27.22
CA ARG A 177 13.60 -9.80 -28.38
C ARG A 177 14.90 -9.01 -28.19
N THR A 178 15.46 -8.51 -29.29
CA THR A 178 16.56 -7.53 -29.20
C THR A 178 16.03 -6.21 -28.63
N VAL A 179 16.62 -5.75 -27.55
CA VAL A 179 16.32 -4.49 -26.86
C VAL A 179 17.56 -3.60 -26.94
N THR A 180 17.36 -2.31 -27.26
CA THR A 180 18.45 -1.32 -27.20
C THR A 180 18.44 -0.69 -25.82
N THR A 181 19.38 -1.10 -24.97
CA THR A 181 19.53 -0.66 -23.58
C THR A 181 20.41 0.58 -23.49
N GLY A 182 20.32 1.29 -22.37
CA GLY A 182 21.06 2.52 -22.09
C GLY A 182 21.94 2.42 -20.85
N ALA A 183 22.50 3.56 -20.48
CA ALA A 183 23.25 3.73 -19.24
C ALA A 183 22.29 3.99 -18.06
N ARG A 184 22.73 3.61 -16.85
CA ARG A 184 21.96 3.86 -15.63
C ARG A 184 21.99 5.33 -15.24
N ALA A 185 20.80 5.88 -14.99
CA ALA A 185 20.64 7.14 -14.29
C ALA A 185 21.11 7.00 -12.84
N GLN A 186 21.99 7.90 -12.40
CA GLN A 186 22.41 7.96 -11.01
C GLN A 186 21.21 8.39 -10.14
N PRO A 187 20.90 7.65 -9.05
CA PRO A 187 19.90 8.09 -8.08
C PRO A 187 20.26 9.48 -7.54
N ASP A 188 19.26 10.33 -7.27
CA ASP A 188 19.47 11.64 -6.67
C ASP A 188 19.42 11.52 -5.13
N PRO A 189 20.56 11.54 -4.43
CA PRO A 189 20.59 11.32 -2.98
C PRO A 189 19.87 12.43 -2.20
N ARG A 190 19.66 13.60 -2.82
CA ARG A 190 18.94 14.72 -2.19
C ARG A 190 17.47 14.40 -1.93
N ARG A 191 16.92 13.39 -2.60
CA ARG A 191 15.55 12.92 -2.42
C ARG A 191 15.41 11.91 -1.28
N HIS A 192 16.51 11.34 -0.80
CA HIS A 192 16.53 10.28 0.21
C HIS A 192 16.23 10.84 1.60
N ALA A 193 14.94 11.05 1.88
CA ALA A 193 14.46 11.47 3.18
C ALA A 193 12.97 11.13 3.33
N TYR A 194 12.62 10.62 4.51
CA TYR A 194 11.22 10.57 4.94
C TYR A 194 10.80 11.94 5.48
N GLU A 195 9.67 12.44 4.99
CA GLU A 195 9.04 13.67 5.47
C GLU A 195 7.62 13.33 5.93
N LYS A 196 7.30 13.72 7.16
CA LYS A 196 5.99 13.43 7.77
C LYS A 196 4.90 14.24 7.05
N ASP A 197 3.94 13.52 6.47
CA ASP A 197 2.69 14.08 5.94
C ASP A 197 1.51 13.20 6.40
N ALA A 198 1.10 13.41 7.66
CA ALA A 198 0.06 12.61 8.29
C ALA A 198 -1.29 12.67 7.54
N LYS A 199 -1.62 13.82 6.92
CA LYS A 199 -2.86 13.99 6.14
C LYS A 199 -2.86 13.15 4.87
N ARG A 200 -1.68 12.85 4.32
CA ARG A 200 -1.50 12.00 3.15
C ARG A 200 -1.34 10.52 3.50
N TRP A 201 -0.54 10.21 4.52
CA TRP A 201 -0.10 8.82 4.77
C TRP A 201 -0.97 8.05 5.76
N ILE A 202 -1.97 8.70 6.37
CA ILE A 202 -2.88 8.07 7.35
C ILE A 202 -4.32 8.16 6.82
N MET A 203 -4.90 7.04 6.41
CA MET A 203 -6.27 7.02 5.85
C MET A 203 -7.34 6.84 6.92
N THR A 204 -7.54 7.87 7.73
CA THR A 204 -8.75 7.98 8.58
C THR A 204 -9.94 8.52 7.76
N PRO A 205 -11.20 8.29 8.19
CA PRO A 205 -12.38 8.83 7.51
C PRO A 205 -12.29 10.35 7.23
N ASP A 206 -11.71 11.11 8.15
CA ASP A 206 -11.54 12.57 8.02
C ASP A 206 -10.52 12.97 6.94
N HIS A 207 -9.50 12.13 6.69
CA HIS A 207 -8.49 12.40 5.65
C HIS A 207 -8.94 11.93 4.26
N VAL A 208 -9.82 10.91 4.18
CA VAL A 208 -10.26 10.33 2.91
C VAL A 208 -10.92 11.36 1.99
N GLY A 209 -11.78 12.24 2.53
CA GLY A 209 -12.49 13.24 1.73
C GLY A 209 -11.56 14.09 0.86
N ARG A 210 -10.49 14.65 1.46
CA ARG A 210 -9.49 15.43 0.72
C ARG A 210 -8.71 14.59 -0.29
N ARG A 211 -8.41 13.33 0.03
CA ARG A 211 -7.70 12.44 -0.91
C ARG A 211 -8.57 12.06 -2.12
N LEU A 212 -9.89 11.97 -1.96
CA LEU A 212 -10.82 11.75 -3.07
C LEU A 212 -10.82 12.94 -4.05
N GLU A 213 -10.81 14.18 -3.54
CA GLU A 213 -10.71 15.39 -4.37
C GLU A 213 -9.39 15.41 -5.17
N LEU A 214 -8.27 15.15 -4.50
CA LEU A 214 -6.96 15.12 -5.14
C LEU A 214 -6.85 13.98 -6.16
N ARG A 215 -7.47 12.83 -5.87
CA ARG A 215 -7.57 11.74 -6.84
C ARG A 215 -8.35 12.15 -8.07
N ALA A 216 -9.50 12.82 -7.93
CA ALA A 216 -10.27 13.27 -9.08
C ALA A 216 -9.50 14.24 -9.97
N GLN A 217 -8.71 15.15 -9.38
CA GLN A 217 -7.80 16.05 -10.12
C GLN A 217 -6.71 15.26 -10.85
N ARG A 218 -6.11 14.28 -10.17
CA ARG A 218 -5.12 13.37 -10.76
C ARG A 218 -5.70 12.57 -11.92
N ASP A 219 -6.92 12.06 -11.78
CA ASP A 219 -7.59 11.26 -12.80
C ASP A 219 -7.81 12.09 -14.08
N ALA A 220 -8.20 13.36 -13.95
CA ALA A 220 -8.29 14.27 -15.10
C ALA A 220 -6.92 14.49 -15.77
N ALA A 221 -5.86 14.69 -14.99
CA ALA A 221 -4.51 14.85 -15.53
C ALA A 221 -3.97 13.57 -16.20
N LEU A 222 -4.31 12.39 -15.66
CA LEU A 222 -3.96 11.10 -16.24
C LEU A 222 -4.75 10.84 -17.53
N ALA A 223 -6.02 11.26 -17.60
CA ALA A 223 -6.80 11.15 -18.83
C ALA A 223 -6.19 11.98 -19.97
N GLU A 224 -5.70 13.19 -19.66
CA GLU A 224 -4.96 14.01 -20.62
C GLU A 224 -3.64 13.34 -21.04
N ALA A 225 -2.87 12.84 -20.06
CA ALA A 225 -1.61 12.13 -20.34
C ALA A 225 -1.83 10.88 -21.21
N ALA A 226 -2.90 10.12 -20.97
CA ALA A 226 -3.27 8.95 -21.78
C ALA A 226 -3.68 9.36 -23.21
N ALA A 227 -4.44 10.45 -23.36
CA ALA A 227 -4.85 10.95 -24.67
C ALA A 227 -3.63 11.38 -25.53
N GLN A 228 -2.65 12.03 -24.89
CA GLN A 228 -1.42 12.53 -25.53
C GLN A 228 -0.32 11.47 -25.67
N SER A 229 -0.52 10.27 -25.12
CA SER A 229 0.51 9.24 -25.09
C SER A 229 0.88 8.74 -26.49
N ASP A 230 2.19 8.72 -26.76
CA ASP A 230 2.79 8.11 -27.96
C ASP A 230 2.63 6.59 -27.99
N TRP A 231 2.30 5.97 -26.84
CA TRP A 231 2.01 4.54 -26.75
C TRP A 231 0.65 4.15 -27.30
N ASN A 232 -0.24 5.13 -27.50
CA ASN A 232 -1.53 4.93 -28.13
C ASN A 232 -1.40 5.25 -29.62
N VAL A 233 -1.19 4.24 -30.47
CA VAL A 233 -0.75 4.42 -31.87
C VAL A 233 -1.85 4.05 -32.85
N ILE A 234 -2.22 4.98 -33.73
CA ILE A 234 -3.06 4.69 -34.90
C ILE A 234 -2.15 4.29 -36.06
N THR A 235 -2.35 3.08 -36.59
CA THR A 235 -1.76 2.61 -37.84
C THR A 235 -2.84 2.68 -38.93
N PRO A 236 -2.65 3.48 -40.00
CA PRO A 236 -3.61 3.56 -41.09
C PRO A 236 -3.65 2.25 -41.88
N GLY A 237 -4.81 1.95 -42.47
CA GLY A 237 -5.02 0.77 -43.33
C GLY A 237 -5.76 1.14 -44.62
N SER A 238 -5.57 0.33 -45.66
CA SER A 238 -6.24 0.47 -46.95
C SER A 238 -7.69 -0.03 -46.93
N ASP A 239 -8.01 -1.00 -46.07
CA ASP A 239 -9.35 -1.59 -45.94
C ASP A 239 -10.07 -1.03 -44.71
N ARG A 240 -10.94 -0.05 -44.92
CA ARG A 240 -11.65 0.67 -43.84
C ARG A 240 -12.96 0.01 -43.39
N ARG A 241 -13.32 -1.16 -43.93
CA ARG A 241 -14.57 -1.84 -43.56
C ARG A 241 -14.57 -2.30 -42.11
N LEU A 242 -13.41 -2.73 -41.60
CA LEU A 242 -13.25 -3.16 -40.22
C LEU A 242 -11.93 -2.62 -39.63
N GLY A 243 -12.03 -1.82 -38.58
CA GLY A 243 -10.89 -1.36 -37.79
C GLY A 243 -10.75 -2.13 -36.48
N PHE A 244 -9.52 -2.21 -35.96
CA PHE A 244 -9.23 -2.92 -34.70
C PHE A 244 -8.72 -1.98 -33.62
N ILE A 245 -9.33 -1.99 -32.43
CA ILE A 245 -8.77 -1.36 -31.22
C ILE A 245 -8.21 -2.49 -30.35
N VAL A 246 -6.91 -2.48 -30.08
CA VAL A 246 -6.20 -3.63 -29.49
C VAL A 246 -5.19 -3.18 -28.45
N SER A 247 -4.98 -3.95 -27.38
CA SER A 247 -3.90 -3.72 -26.41
C SER A 247 -2.95 -4.92 -26.30
N GLY A 248 -1.74 -4.67 -25.81
CA GLY A 248 -0.76 -5.71 -25.53
C GLY A 248 -0.38 -6.57 -26.75
N PRO A 249 -0.06 -7.88 -26.55
CA PRO A 249 0.52 -8.74 -27.59
C PRO A 249 -0.46 -9.08 -28.73
N ALA A 250 -1.78 -8.99 -28.49
CA ALA A 250 -2.80 -9.25 -29.51
C ALA A 250 -2.67 -8.33 -30.74
N CYS A 251 -2.00 -7.18 -30.59
CA CYS A 251 -1.68 -6.28 -31.70
C CYS A 251 -0.88 -6.99 -32.81
N HIS A 252 0.00 -7.93 -32.46
CA HIS A 252 0.76 -8.70 -33.45
C HIS A 252 -0.13 -9.65 -34.24
N ALA A 253 -1.07 -10.33 -33.56
CA ALA A 253 -2.03 -11.23 -34.21
C ALA A 253 -2.97 -10.46 -35.16
N VAL A 254 -3.41 -9.25 -34.79
CA VAL A 254 -4.22 -8.38 -35.68
C VAL A 254 -3.45 -8.03 -36.95
N ARG A 255 -2.19 -7.59 -36.82
CA ARG A 255 -1.36 -7.19 -37.96
C ARG A 255 -1.04 -8.36 -38.89
N GLU A 256 -0.89 -9.56 -38.34
CA GLU A 256 -0.66 -10.78 -39.13
C GLU A 256 -1.95 -11.24 -39.84
N ALA A 257 -3.09 -11.22 -39.16
CA ALA A 257 -4.37 -11.68 -39.71
C ALA A 257 -4.99 -10.71 -40.72
N PHE A 258 -4.83 -9.40 -40.51
CA PHE A 258 -5.48 -8.33 -41.29
C PHE A 258 -4.49 -7.19 -41.61
N PRO A 259 -3.46 -7.44 -42.44
CA PRO A 259 -2.38 -6.47 -42.70
C PRO A 259 -2.85 -5.16 -43.36
N GLY A 260 -4.02 -5.17 -44.01
CA GLY A 260 -4.62 -4.00 -44.66
C GLY A 260 -5.58 -3.19 -43.78
N ALA A 261 -5.88 -3.65 -42.56
CA ALA A 261 -6.89 -3.02 -41.71
C ALA A 261 -6.31 -1.91 -40.81
N PRO A 262 -7.02 -0.78 -40.65
CA PRO A 262 -6.66 0.25 -39.67
C PRO A 262 -6.62 -0.36 -38.25
N THR A 263 -5.64 0.05 -37.45
CA THR A 263 -5.50 -0.43 -36.07
C THR A 263 -5.16 0.71 -35.11
N LEU A 264 -5.88 0.84 -34.00
CA LEU A 264 -5.48 1.62 -32.83
C LEU A 264 -4.91 0.67 -31.78
N LYS A 265 -3.60 0.74 -31.56
CA LYS A 265 -2.95 0.05 -30.46
C LYS A 265 -3.00 0.90 -29.20
N LEU A 266 -3.53 0.37 -28.11
CA LEU A 266 -3.49 0.96 -26.77
C LEU A 266 -2.28 0.42 -26.01
N GLY A 267 -1.33 1.31 -25.71
CA GLY A 267 -0.21 1.02 -24.81
C GLY A 267 -0.32 1.75 -23.46
N PHE A 268 -1.12 2.81 -23.38
CA PHE A 268 -1.58 3.43 -22.13
C PHE A 268 -3.11 3.34 -22.09
N SER A 269 -3.62 2.26 -21.49
CA SER A 269 -5.00 1.80 -21.67
C SER A 269 -5.97 2.22 -20.58
N TYR A 270 -5.47 2.63 -19.41
CA TYR A 270 -6.30 3.25 -18.39
C TYR A 270 -5.58 4.45 -17.78
N PRO A 271 -6.21 5.64 -17.67
CA PRO A 271 -7.56 5.95 -18.18
C PRO A 271 -7.65 5.78 -19.70
N LEU A 272 -8.82 5.33 -20.18
CA LEU A 272 -8.98 5.04 -21.60
C LEU A 272 -8.99 6.34 -22.43
N PRO A 273 -8.19 6.47 -23.51
CA PRO A 273 -8.16 7.67 -24.35
C PRO A 273 -9.36 7.73 -25.30
N VAL A 274 -10.56 7.98 -24.75
CA VAL A 274 -11.84 7.95 -25.48
C VAL A 274 -11.85 8.86 -26.71
N ALA A 275 -11.25 10.06 -26.64
CA ALA A 275 -11.18 10.99 -27.76
C ALA A 275 -10.42 10.39 -28.95
N LYS A 276 -9.26 9.76 -28.69
CA LYS A 276 -8.44 9.09 -29.72
C LYS A 276 -9.14 7.86 -30.29
N ALA A 277 -9.89 7.13 -29.46
CA ALA A 277 -10.73 6.02 -29.91
C ALA A 277 -11.87 6.51 -30.81
N LYS A 278 -12.50 7.67 -30.53
CA LYS A 278 -13.51 8.30 -31.40
C LYS A 278 -12.93 8.78 -32.71
N GLU A 279 -11.75 9.40 -32.68
CA GLU A 279 -11.00 9.78 -33.88
C GLU A 279 -10.76 8.55 -34.77
N PHE A 280 -10.20 7.49 -34.21
CA PHE A 280 -9.96 6.24 -34.93
C PHE A 280 -11.27 5.62 -35.48
N ALA A 281 -12.33 5.59 -34.67
CA ALA A 281 -13.61 5.04 -35.06
C ALA A 281 -14.23 5.79 -36.26
N SER A 282 -13.97 7.09 -36.41
CA SER A 282 -14.45 7.86 -37.57
C SER A 282 -13.81 7.45 -38.91
N LEU A 283 -12.71 6.69 -38.87
CA LEU A 283 -11.97 6.23 -40.05
C LEU A 283 -12.44 4.87 -40.57
N CYS A 284 -13.34 4.18 -39.86
CA CYS A 284 -13.74 2.80 -40.17
C CYS A 284 -15.27 2.66 -40.21
N GLU A 285 -15.78 1.69 -40.99
CA GLU A 285 -17.22 1.38 -41.04
C GLU A 285 -17.67 0.59 -39.81
N GLU A 286 -16.88 -0.42 -39.40
CA GLU A 286 -17.06 -1.18 -38.16
C GLU A 286 -15.79 -1.22 -37.32
N ILE A 287 -15.95 -1.45 -36.01
CA ILE A 287 -14.84 -1.54 -35.06
C ILE A 287 -14.93 -2.83 -34.24
N LEU A 288 -13.84 -3.60 -34.21
CA LEU A 288 -13.66 -4.73 -33.30
C LEU A 288 -12.64 -4.40 -32.22
N ILE A 289 -13.07 -4.49 -30.96
CA ILE A 289 -12.24 -4.40 -29.76
C ILE A 289 -11.59 -5.76 -29.54
N VAL A 290 -10.26 -5.80 -29.65
CA VAL A 290 -9.44 -6.98 -29.45
C VAL A 290 -8.76 -6.86 -28.09
N GLU A 291 -9.42 -7.40 -27.07
CA GLU A 291 -8.91 -7.43 -25.71
C GLU A 291 -8.99 -8.83 -25.10
N GLU A 292 -7.97 -9.21 -24.34
CA GLU A 292 -7.86 -10.55 -23.76
C GLU A 292 -8.65 -10.65 -22.45
N VAL A 293 -9.28 -11.79 -22.20
CA VAL A 293 -10.11 -12.07 -21.00
C VAL A 293 -11.41 -11.25 -20.97
N GLU A 294 -11.41 -10.00 -20.50
CA GLU A 294 -12.63 -9.27 -20.10
C GLU A 294 -12.99 -8.07 -21.00
N PRO A 295 -14.28 -7.70 -21.17
CA PRO A 295 -14.74 -6.62 -22.06
C PRO A 295 -14.58 -5.21 -21.45
N ILE A 296 -13.42 -4.84 -20.92
CA ILE A 296 -13.23 -3.55 -20.23
C ILE A 296 -13.25 -2.39 -21.22
N VAL A 297 -12.40 -2.43 -22.25
CA VAL A 297 -12.32 -1.38 -23.27
C VAL A 297 -13.63 -1.32 -24.04
N GLU A 298 -14.20 -2.48 -24.36
CA GLU A 298 -15.51 -2.58 -25.00
C GLU A 298 -16.60 -1.87 -24.18
N THR A 299 -16.69 -2.16 -22.88
CA THR A 299 -17.71 -1.57 -22.00
C THR A 299 -17.57 -0.05 -21.92
N GLU A 300 -16.35 0.45 -21.76
CA GLU A 300 -16.07 1.89 -21.64
C GLU A 300 -16.36 2.64 -22.96
N LEU A 301 -16.00 2.08 -24.12
CA LEU A 301 -16.30 2.71 -25.40
C LEU A 301 -17.79 2.69 -25.73
N ARG A 302 -18.51 1.61 -25.38
CA ARG A 302 -19.98 1.58 -25.48
C ARG A 302 -20.62 2.65 -24.58
N ALA A 303 -20.16 2.78 -23.33
CA ALA A 303 -20.62 3.82 -22.42
C ALA A 303 -20.32 5.24 -22.94
N ALA A 304 -19.23 5.42 -23.67
CA ALA A 304 -18.88 6.67 -24.35
C ALA A 304 -19.66 6.95 -25.65
N GLY A 305 -20.58 6.05 -26.03
CA GLY A 305 -21.50 6.19 -27.17
C GLY A 305 -21.00 5.59 -28.48
N LEU A 306 -19.89 4.84 -28.49
CA LEU A 306 -19.41 4.17 -29.71
C LEU A 306 -20.17 2.85 -29.94
N LYS A 307 -20.49 2.58 -31.21
CA LYS A 307 -20.97 1.26 -31.64
C LYS A 307 -19.75 0.40 -31.95
N VAL A 308 -19.48 -0.57 -31.07
CA VAL A 308 -18.31 -1.45 -31.19
C VAL A 308 -18.69 -2.91 -31.01
N ASN A 309 -17.91 -3.77 -31.66
CA ASN A 309 -17.92 -5.22 -31.53
C ASN A 309 -16.74 -5.66 -30.64
N GLY A 310 -16.83 -6.80 -29.98
CA GLY A 310 -15.83 -7.28 -29.02
C GLY A 310 -16.11 -8.73 -28.62
N LYS A 311 -16.50 -8.96 -27.37
CA LYS A 311 -16.79 -10.28 -26.80
C LYS A 311 -18.09 -10.92 -27.33
N ASN A 312 -18.90 -10.17 -28.09
CA ASN A 312 -19.96 -10.76 -28.91
C ASN A 312 -19.40 -11.67 -30.04
N ALA A 313 -18.13 -11.54 -30.41
CA ALA A 313 -17.46 -12.44 -31.36
C ALA A 313 -16.16 -13.07 -30.87
N LEU A 314 -15.42 -12.39 -29.99
CA LEU A 314 -14.19 -12.90 -29.38
C LEU A 314 -14.48 -13.67 -28.09
N PRO A 315 -13.66 -14.68 -27.74
CA PRO A 315 -13.84 -15.44 -26.51
C PRO A 315 -13.56 -14.59 -25.26
N LEU A 316 -14.19 -14.98 -24.14
CA LEU A 316 -13.93 -14.43 -22.80
C LEU A 316 -12.71 -15.05 -22.10
N GLN A 317 -12.02 -15.99 -22.76
CA GLN A 317 -10.90 -16.71 -22.17
C GLN A 317 -9.82 -17.03 -23.21
N GLY A 318 -8.57 -17.13 -22.75
CA GLY A 318 -7.43 -17.53 -23.54
C GLY A 318 -6.84 -16.44 -24.45
N GLU A 319 -5.65 -16.72 -24.97
CA GLU A 319 -4.90 -15.80 -25.84
C GLU A 319 -5.60 -15.56 -27.18
N ILE A 320 -5.54 -14.32 -27.67
CA ILE A 320 -6.06 -13.97 -28.99
C ILE A 320 -5.01 -14.27 -30.06
N SER A 321 -5.15 -15.43 -30.71
CA SER A 321 -4.34 -15.85 -31.87
C SER A 321 -5.00 -15.51 -33.21
N VAL A 322 -4.23 -15.57 -34.30
CA VAL A 322 -4.72 -15.34 -35.68
C VAL A 322 -5.97 -16.18 -36.02
N PRO A 323 -6.04 -17.51 -35.74
CA PRO A 323 -7.24 -18.29 -36.00
C PRO A 323 -8.46 -17.86 -35.17
N VAL A 324 -8.25 -17.34 -33.95
CA VAL A 324 -9.34 -16.82 -33.10
C VAL A 324 -9.92 -15.56 -33.73
N LEU A 325 -9.07 -14.64 -34.18
CA LEU A 325 -9.47 -13.40 -34.85
C LEU A 325 -10.27 -13.65 -36.13
N GLN A 326 -9.79 -14.54 -37.00
CA GLN A 326 -10.48 -14.88 -38.25
C GLN A 326 -11.89 -15.46 -38.02
N ARG A 327 -12.04 -16.33 -37.02
CA ARG A 327 -13.36 -16.87 -36.63
C ARG A 327 -14.27 -15.79 -36.05
N ALA A 328 -13.73 -14.88 -35.24
CA ALA A 328 -14.51 -13.80 -34.63
C ALA A 328 -15.09 -12.85 -35.69
N VAL A 329 -14.28 -12.43 -36.67
CA VAL A 329 -14.76 -11.59 -37.78
C VAL A 329 -15.89 -12.29 -38.57
N GLY A 330 -15.82 -13.60 -38.75
CA GLY A 330 -16.92 -14.39 -39.34
C GLY A 330 -18.21 -14.42 -38.49
N LYS A 331 -18.10 -14.33 -37.16
CA LYS A 331 -19.27 -14.34 -36.24
C LYS A 331 -19.97 -13.00 -36.11
N LEU A 332 -19.25 -11.87 -36.23
CA LEU A 332 -19.83 -10.52 -36.10
C LEU A 332 -20.94 -10.22 -37.09
N GLN A 333 -21.04 -11.03 -38.11
CA GLN A 333 -22.10 -11.02 -39.08
C GLN A 333 -23.47 -11.51 -38.51
N ALA A 334 -23.64 -11.74 -37.17
CA ALA A 334 -24.81 -12.44 -36.59
C ALA A 334 -25.54 -11.92 -35.28
N ASN A 335 -25.17 -10.78 -34.64
CA ASN A 335 -25.80 -9.96 -33.54
C ASN A 335 -26.97 -10.42 -32.58
N GLU A 336 -26.85 -10.21 -31.23
CA GLU A 336 -27.90 -9.69 -30.26
C GLU A 336 -27.43 -9.50 -28.75
N ALA A 337 -28.04 -8.59 -27.94
CA ALA A 337 -27.69 -8.26 -26.50
C ALA A 337 -28.80 -7.55 -25.64
N VAL A 338 -28.70 -7.52 -24.27
CA VAL A 338 -29.58 -6.76 -23.29
C VAL A 338 -28.83 -6.25 -22.01
N GLN A 339 -29.32 -5.16 -21.35
CA GLN A 339 -28.73 -4.36 -20.23
C GLN A 339 -29.56 -4.27 -18.90
N ARG A 340 -28.96 -3.77 -17.78
CA ARG A 340 -29.61 -3.33 -16.49
C ARG A 340 -28.93 -2.10 -15.82
N THR A 341 -29.67 -1.43 -14.91
CA THR A 341 -29.44 -0.16 -14.14
C THR A 341 -29.29 -0.40 -12.61
N ALA A 342 -29.17 0.53 -11.64
CA ALA A 342 -28.39 1.74 -11.30
C ALA A 342 -28.57 2.00 -9.75
N PRO A 343 -27.74 2.80 -9.01
CA PRO A 343 -27.66 2.77 -7.52
C PRO A 343 -28.06 4.07 -6.73
N MET A 344 -27.89 4.06 -5.39
CA MET A 344 -28.33 5.07 -4.38
C MET A 344 -27.20 5.71 -3.50
N ALA A 345 -27.55 6.74 -2.70
CA ALA A 345 -26.71 7.81 -2.11
C ALA A 345 -26.35 7.77 -0.59
N ASN A 346 -25.56 8.76 -0.11
CA ASN A 346 -24.70 8.82 1.11
C ASN A 346 -25.16 9.70 2.32
N VAL A 347 -24.53 9.51 3.50
CA VAL A 347 -24.80 10.09 4.86
C VAL A 347 -23.55 10.77 5.51
N PHE A 348 -23.74 11.62 6.53
CA PHE A 348 -22.80 12.56 7.19
C PHE A 348 -21.82 11.95 8.25
N PRO A 349 -20.58 12.48 8.45
CA PRO A 349 -19.51 11.86 9.29
C PRO A 349 -19.43 12.26 10.79
N ARG A 350 -18.82 11.40 11.63
CA ARG A 350 -18.36 11.63 13.03
C ARG A 350 -16.90 11.16 13.22
N PRO A 351 -16.01 11.92 13.89
CA PRO A 351 -14.61 11.54 14.08
C PRO A 351 -14.37 10.56 15.26
N PRO A 352 -13.40 9.63 15.17
CA PRO A 352 -13.16 8.56 16.17
C PRO A 352 -12.17 8.92 17.32
N THR A 353 -12.32 8.34 18.52
CA THR A 353 -11.45 8.55 19.71
C THR A 353 -11.28 7.29 20.61
N LEU A 354 -10.25 7.24 21.48
CA LEU A 354 -10.00 6.11 22.42
C LEU A 354 -10.90 6.13 23.66
N CYS A 355 -11.24 4.95 24.19
CA CYS A 355 -12.06 4.78 25.40
C CYS A 355 -11.33 5.23 26.69
N ALA A 356 -12.06 5.72 27.70
CA ALA A 356 -11.50 6.10 29.00
C ALA A 356 -10.71 4.95 29.65
N GLY A 357 -9.43 5.22 29.94
CA GLY A 357 -8.52 4.25 30.52
C GLY A 357 -8.09 3.13 29.57
N CYS A 358 -8.18 3.32 28.24
CA CYS A 358 -7.65 2.36 27.28
C CYS A 358 -6.15 2.07 27.55
N PRO A 359 -5.69 0.80 27.50
CA PRO A 359 -4.27 0.46 27.69
C PRO A 359 -3.33 1.14 26.69
N TYR A 360 -3.85 1.57 25.53
CA TYR A 360 -3.05 2.26 24.52
C TYR A 360 -2.76 3.72 24.88
N MET A 361 -3.45 4.31 25.86
CA MET A 361 -3.17 5.69 26.30
C MET A 361 -1.77 5.84 26.87
N GLY A 362 -1.29 4.86 27.66
CA GLY A 362 0.06 4.89 28.21
C GLY A 362 1.14 4.75 27.13
N VAL A 363 0.87 3.92 26.12
CA VAL A 363 1.72 3.77 24.93
C VAL A 363 1.80 5.10 24.17
N TYR A 364 0.67 5.68 23.79
CA TYR A 364 0.63 6.90 22.98
C TYR A 364 1.04 8.16 23.74
N PHE A 365 0.88 8.20 25.06
CA PHE A 365 1.47 9.24 25.90
C PHE A 365 2.98 9.37 25.64
N TRP A 366 3.71 8.26 25.54
CA TRP A 366 5.14 8.28 25.24
C TRP A 366 5.45 8.39 23.74
N LEU A 367 4.73 7.67 22.88
CA LEU A 367 4.96 7.75 21.43
C LEU A 367 4.74 9.18 20.90
N GLY A 368 3.73 9.90 21.41
CA GLY A 368 3.49 11.30 21.05
C GLY A 368 4.64 12.24 21.42
N GLN A 369 5.54 11.83 22.32
CA GLN A 369 6.73 12.59 22.73
C GLN A 369 7.99 12.25 21.92
N LEU A 370 8.00 11.15 21.16
CA LEU A 370 9.14 10.71 20.35
C LEU A 370 9.16 11.39 18.98
N LYS A 371 9.62 12.65 18.92
CA LYS A 371 9.68 13.42 17.67
C LYS A 371 10.85 13.01 16.76
N GLU A 372 11.80 12.27 17.30
CA GLU A 372 12.98 11.76 16.61
C GLU A 372 12.78 10.40 15.93
N ALA A 373 11.61 9.76 16.07
CA ALA A 373 11.31 8.46 15.49
C ALA A 373 10.36 8.56 14.29
N ILE A 374 10.31 7.50 13.48
CA ILE A 374 9.26 7.28 12.46
C ILE A 374 8.40 6.12 12.96
N ILE A 375 7.09 6.32 13.04
CA ILE A 375 6.14 5.37 13.64
C ILE A 375 5.11 4.93 12.60
N CYS A 376 5.28 3.73 12.06
CA CYS A 376 4.30 3.08 11.19
C CYS A 376 3.19 2.43 12.02
N GLY A 377 1.98 2.97 11.94
CA GLY A 377 0.79 2.43 12.60
C GLY A 377 -0.01 1.50 11.68
N ASP A 378 -0.82 0.64 12.29
CA ASP A 378 -1.71 -0.30 11.60
C ASP A 378 -3.19 0.09 11.76
N ILE A 379 -4.13 -0.68 11.20
CA ILE A 379 -5.58 -0.45 11.29
C ILE A 379 -6.19 -1.13 12.53
N GLY A 380 -6.67 -0.33 13.48
CA GLY A 380 -7.29 -0.76 14.74
C GLY A 380 -7.51 0.41 15.70
N CYS A 381 -7.87 0.14 16.96
CA CYS A 381 -8.00 1.22 17.97
C CYS A 381 -6.70 2.02 18.10
N TYR A 382 -5.56 1.37 17.91
CA TYR A 382 -4.26 2.00 17.96
C TYR A 382 -4.03 2.95 16.75
N THR A 383 -4.78 2.90 15.64
CA THR A 383 -4.75 3.96 14.60
C THR A 383 -5.10 5.34 15.18
N LEU A 384 -5.93 5.39 16.22
CA LEU A 384 -6.41 6.63 16.83
C LEU A 384 -5.29 7.44 17.51
N GLY A 385 -4.11 6.83 17.72
CA GLY A 385 -2.89 7.53 18.12
C GLY A 385 -2.37 8.57 17.11
N CYS A 386 -2.91 8.59 15.88
CA CYS A 386 -2.64 9.63 14.89
C CYS A 386 -3.31 10.97 15.21
N GLY A 387 -4.39 10.97 16.00
CA GLY A 387 -5.16 12.16 16.35
C GLY A 387 -4.62 12.90 17.56
N GLU A 388 -5.25 14.02 17.90
CA GLU A 388 -4.97 14.74 19.14
C GLU A 388 -5.31 13.90 20.39
N PRO A 389 -4.51 13.98 21.47
CA PRO A 389 -3.39 14.91 21.66
C PRO A 389 -2.02 14.40 21.13
N TRP A 390 -1.92 13.15 20.70
CA TRP A 390 -0.60 12.51 20.51
C TRP A 390 0.07 12.85 19.18
N ASN A 391 -0.69 12.85 18.08
CA ASN A 391 -0.16 13.01 16.72
C ASN A 391 1.07 12.11 16.46
N ALA A 392 1.03 10.88 16.99
CA ALA A 392 2.21 10.03 17.13
C ALA A 392 2.55 9.28 15.83
N ILE A 393 1.54 8.79 15.13
CA ILE A 393 1.71 7.90 13.97
C ILE A 393 2.10 8.71 12.72
N ASP A 394 2.90 8.11 11.86
CA ASP A 394 3.38 8.66 10.60
C ASP A 394 2.67 8.05 9.39
N THR A 395 2.38 6.74 9.42
CA THR A 395 1.69 6.02 8.33
C THR A 395 0.62 5.08 8.86
N THR A 396 -0.47 4.89 8.12
CA THR A 396 -1.42 3.78 8.32
C THR A 396 -2.08 3.45 6.99
N ILE A 397 -1.74 2.28 6.44
CA ILE A 397 -2.08 1.90 5.06
C ILE A 397 -3.26 0.93 5.02
N SER A 398 -3.10 -0.25 5.62
CA SER A 398 -4.15 -1.26 5.71
C SER A 398 -3.83 -2.27 6.82
N MET A 399 -4.72 -3.24 7.08
CA MET A 399 -4.53 -4.18 8.19
C MET A 399 -3.28 -5.08 7.98
N GLY A 400 -2.38 -5.07 8.96
CA GLY A 400 -1.09 -5.78 8.99
C GLY A 400 0.06 -5.07 8.29
N ALA A 401 -0.16 -3.88 7.71
CA ALA A 401 0.82 -3.21 6.86
C ALA A 401 1.96 -2.52 7.63
N SER A 402 1.77 -2.26 8.93
CA SER A 402 2.70 -1.43 9.73
C SER A 402 4.13 -1.95 9.72
N LEU A 403 4.32 -3.25 9.91
CA LEU A 403 5.63 -3.90 9.96
C LEU A 403 6.33 -3.88 8.60
N SER A 404 5.61 -4.18 7.52
CA SER A 404 6.16 -4.24 6.15
C SER A 404 6.51 -2.86 5.61
N VAL A 405 5.70 -1.83 5.90
CA VAL A 405 6.01 -0.44 5.53
C VAL A 405 7.23 0.04 6.30
N ALA A 406 7.30 -0.23 7.61
CA ALA A 406 8.46 0.08 8.43
C ALA A 406 9.73 -0.64 7.91
N HIS A 407 9.59 -1.91 7.53
CA HIS A 407 10.66 -2.69 6.90
C HIS A 407 11.22 -2.00 5.65
N GLY A 408 10.34 -1.65 4.71
CA GLY A 408 10.72 -0.98 3.47
C GLY A 408 11.41 0.37 3.71
N MET A 409 10.88 1.17 4.64
CA MET A 409 11.51 2.45 5.02
C MET A 409 12.88 2.25 5.68
N ALA A 410 12.99 1.32 6.61
CA ALA A 410 14.23 1.05 7.34
C ALA A 410 15.32 0.53 6.40
N LYS A 411 14.99 -0.42 5.51
CA LYS A 411 15.95 -0.93 4.51
C LYS A 411 16.35 0.14 3.50
N ALA A 412 15.41 0.94 3.03
CA ALA A 412 15.72 2.09 2.20
C ALA A 412 16.73 3.03 2.89
N LEU A 413 16.56 3.30 4.18
CA LEU A 413 17.40 4.24 4.94
C LEU A 413 18.62 3.59 5.62
N GLU A 414 18.89 2.30 5.43
CA GLU A 414 19.90 1.54 6.19
C GLU A 414 21.32 2.13 6.08
N ALA A 415 21.66 2.70 4.92
CA ALA A 415 22.95 3.35 4.69
C ALA A 415 23.02 4.83 5.15
N ASP A 416 21.91 5.41 5.61
CA ASP A 416 21.87 6.79 6.07
C ASP A 416 22.20 6.88 7.57
N SER A 417 23.38 7.42 7.89
CA SER A 417 23.81 7.69 9.27
C SER A 417 22.88 8.59 10.07
N LYS A 418 21.97 9.33 9.43
CA LYS A 418 20.96 10.20 10.05
C LYS A 418 19.58 9.56 10.11
N ALA A 419 19.44 8.30 9.71
CA ALA A 419 18.17 7.59 9.74
C ALA A 419 17.58 7.60 11.16
N LYS A 420 16.30 7.98 11.24
CA LYS A 420 15.54 7.97 12.49
C LYS A 420 15.23 6.52 12.90
N PRO A 421 15.16 6.22 14.21
CA PRO A 421 14.66 4.94 14.69
C PRO A 421 13.27 4.62 14.11
N MET A 422 13.10 3.39 13.66
CA MET A 422 11.87 2.92 13.01
C MET A 422 11.04 2.08 13.99
N LEU A 423 9.78 2.45 14.18
CA LEU A 423 8.84 1.72 15.02
C LEU A 423 7.63 1.29 14.19
N ALA A 424 7.11 0.10 14.49
CA ALA A 424 5.84 -0.37 13.97
C ALA A 424 4.87 -0.65 15.13
N VAL A 425 3.61 -0.20 15.03
CA VAL A 425 2.57 -0.42 16.05
C VAL A 425 1.45 -1.25 15.48
N ILE A 426 1.20 -2.42 16.08
CA ILE A 426 0.18 -3.37 15.64
C ILE A 426 -0.55 -3.97 16.84
N GLY A 427 -1.85 -4.22 16.71
CA GLY A 427 -2.63 -4.93 17.73
C GLY A 427 -2.58 -6.44 17.56
N ASP A 428 -2.84 -7.18 18.64
CA ASP A 428 -2.94 -8.65 18.68
C ASP A 428 -3.74 -9.29 17.54
N SER A 429 -4.98 -8.88 17.34
CA SER A 429 -5.88 -9.43 16.33
C SER A 429 -5.37 -9.15 14.91
N THR A 430 -4.91 -7.92 14.65
CA THR A 430 -4.31 -7.54 13.37
C THR A 430 -2.99 -8.27 13.11
N PHE A 431 -2.21 -8.54 14.17
CA PHE A 431 -0.99 -9.33 14.07
C PHE A 431 -1.30 -10.76 13.61
N LEU A 432 -2.31 -11.40 14.17
CA LEU A 432 -2.77 -12.73 13.73
C LEU A 432 -3.41 -12.73 12.34
N HIS A 433 -3.91 -11.58 11.86
CA HIS A 433 -4.49 -11.46 10.52
C HIS A 433 -3.41 -11.50 9.43
N THR A 434 -2.50 -10.51 9.43
CA THR A 434 -1.48 -10.34 8.38
C THR A 434 -0.13 -9.86 8.92
N GLY A 435 -0.01 -9.58 10.22
CA GLY A 435 1.26 -9.16 10.82
C GLY A 435 2.27 -10.29 11.03
N MET A 436 1.84 -11.55 11.14
CA MET A 436 2.75 -12.69 11.29
C MET A 436 3.69 -12.86 10.07
N PRO A 437 3.21 -12.87 8.80
CA PRO A 437 4.09 -12.86 7.64
C PRO A 437 5.05 -11.67 7.62
N ALA A 438 4.60 -10.48 8.02
CA ALA A 438 5.42 -9.28 8.05
C ALA A 438 6.55 -9.36 9.08
N LEU A 439 6.28 -9.92 10.26
CA LEU A 439 7.32 -10.15 11.28
C LEU A 439 8.33 -11.21 10.85
N ALA A 440 7.86 -12.31 10.24
CA ALA A 440 8.75 -13.31 9.67
C ALA A 440 9.66 -12.70 8.60
N ASN A 441 9.14 -11.76 7.79
CA ASN A 441 9.96 -11.02 6.82
C ASN A 441 11.02 -10.15 7.50
N LEU A 442 10.63 -9.36 8.51
CA LEU A 442 11.56 -8.53 9.29
C LEU A 442 12.70 -9.36 9.89
N ALA A 443 12.36 -10.50 10.50
CA ALA A 443 13.34 -11.41 11.10
C ALA A 443 14.25 -12.03 10.03
N TYR A 444 13.67 -12.49 8.91
CA TYR A 444 14.41 -13.10 7.80
C TYR A 444 15.41 -12.11 7.16
N GLN A 445 15.01 -10.84 6.99
CA GLN A 445 15.85 -9.80 6.39
C GLN A 445 16.75 -9.06 7.39
N GLY A 446 16.61 -9.36 8.69
CA GLY A 446 17.38 -8.73 9.77
C GLY A 446 17.16 -7.22 9.88
N THR A 447 15.97 -6.72 9.54
CA THR A 447 15.71 -5.28 9.45
C THR A 447 15.52 -4.64 10.82
N ASN A 448 16.22 -3.53 11.08
CA ASN A 448 16.16 -2.83 12.36
C ASN A 448 14.85 -2.05 12.54
N VAL A 449 13.81 -2.73 13.02
CA VAL A 449 12.51 -2.16 13.39
C VAL A 449 12.12 -2.62 14.79
N THR A 450 11.74 -1.68 15.66
CA THR A 450 11.13 -1.98 16.96
C THR A 450 9.61 -2.13 16.82
N VAL A 451 9.09 -3.33 17.03
CA VAL A 451 7.66 -3.63 16.91
C VAL A 451 6.98 -3.53 18.27
N LEU A 452 5.92 -2.73 18.35
CA LEU A 452 5.01 -2.66 19.48
C LEU A 452 3.77 -3.52 19.18
N LEU A 453 3.74 -4.72 19.76
CA LEU A 453 2.61 -5.63 19.67
C LEU A 453 1.69 -5.40 20.87
N LEU A 454 0.51 -4.85 20.60
CA LEU A 454 -0.44 -4.42 21.63
C LEU A 454 -1.51 -5.49 21.87
N ASP A 455 -1.32 -6.33 22.90
CA ASP A 455 -2.27 -7.37 23.32
C ASP A 455 -3.33 -6.82 24.27
N ASN A 456 -4.50 -6.52 23.70
CA ASN A 456 -5.70 -6.12 24.43
C ASN A 456 -6.75 -7.22 24.58
N ARG A 457 -6.47 -8.43 24.06
CA ARG A 457 -7.34 -9.61 24.13
C ARG A 457 -8.70 -9.40 23.44
N SER A 458 -8.79 -8.56 22.42
CA SER A 458 -10.07 -8.24 21.80
C SER A 458 -9.96 -7.64 20.40
N THR A 459 -10.84 -8.07 19.49
CA THR A 459 -11.06 -7.35 18.22
C THR A 459 -11.98 -6.15 18.49
N ALA A 460 -11.41 -5.09 19.08
CA ALA A 460 -12.19 -4.06 19.77
C ALA A 460 -13.03 -3.16 18.84
N MET A 461 -12.48 -2.64 17.74
CA MET A 461 -13.19 -1.66 16.89
C MET A 461 -14.44 -2.22 16.20
N THR A 462 -14.49 -3.53 15.98
CA THR A 462 -15.62 -4.19 15.32
C THR A 462 -16.73 -4.57 16.29
N GLY A 463 -16.56 -4.33 17.60
CA GLY A 463 -17.55 -4.67 18.63
C GLY A 463 -17.05 -5.63 19.71
N GLY A 464 -15.74 -5.89 19.78
CA GLY A 464 -15.14 -6.68 20.87
C GLY A 464 -15.21 -8.20 20.68
N GLN A 465 -15.20 -8.66 19.43
CA GLN A 465 -15.32 -10.09 19.11
C GLN A 465 -14.19 -10.92 19.70
N ASN A 466 -14.53 -12.17 20.04
CA ASN A 466 -13.56 -13.18 20.43
C ASN A 466 -12.64 -13.55 19.26
N ASN A 467 -11.38 -13.84 19.60
CA ASN A 467 -10.34 -14.18 18.63
C ASN A 467 -9.30 -15.12 19.25
N PRO A 468 -8.41 -15.73 18.46
CA PRO A 468 -7.42 -16.67 19.00
C PRO A 468 -6.48 -16.07 20.07
N GLY A 469 -6.31 -14.74 20.09
CA GLY A 469 -5.53 -14.02 21.09
C GLY A 469 -6.18 -13.95 22.48
N ASN A 470 -7.49 -14.19 22.59
CA ASN A 470 -8.20 -14.19 23.89
C ASN A 470 -8.62 -15.58 24.38
N GLY A 471 -8.47 -16.62 23.54
CA GLY A 471 -8.73 -18.01 23.94
C GLY A 471 -10.22 -18.33 24.11
N ARG A 472 -11.09 -17.67 23.33
CA ARG A 472 -12.53 -17.94 23.33
C ARG A 472 -13.04 -18.15 21.91
N ARG A 473 -14.04 -19.02 21.75
CA ARG A 473 -14.75 -19.24 20.48
C ARG A 473 -15.83 -18.17 20.28
N LEU A 474 -16.48 -18.22 19.12
CA LEU A 474 -17.60 -17.32 18.79
C LEU A 474 -18.74 -17.39 19.81
N ASP A 475 -19.04 -18.58 20.34
CA ASP A 475 -20.08 -18.82 21.36
C ASP A 475 -19.61 -18.50 22.80
N GLY A 476 -18.39 -17.99 22.96
CA GLY A 476 -17.79 -17.69 24.27
C GLY A 476 -17.18 -18.89 24.98
N SER A 477 -17.30 -20.11 24.44
CA SER A 477 -16.67 -21.29 25.03
C SER A 477 -15.14 -21.21 24.99
N PRO A 478 -14.43 -21.84 25.95
CA PRO A 478 -12.98 -21.83 25.97
C PRO A 478 -12.34 -22.39 24.70
N ALA A 479 -11.23 -21.79 24.29
CA ALA A 479 -10.36 -22.22 23.20
C ALA A 479 -8.88 -22.04 23.57
N PRO A 480 -7.95 -22.70 22.88
CA PRO A 480 -6.52 -22.42 23.06
C PRO A 480 -6.23 -20.94 22.79
N ARG A 481 -5.54 -20.29 23.73
CA ARG A 481 -5.06 -18.91 23.59
C ARG A 481 -3.67 -18.91 22.96
N VAL A 482 -3.47 -18.07 21.94
CA VAL A 482 -2.15 -17.86 21.35
C VAL A 482 -1.19 -17.25 22.39
N ASN A 483 0.00 -17.83 22.53
CA ASN A 483 1.08 -17.23 23.29
C ASN A 483 1.93 -16.36 22.35
N PHE A 484 1.70 -15.05 22.37
CA PHE A 484 2.37 -14.11 21.48
C PHE A 484 3.89 -14.11 21.63
N ALA A 485 4.43 -14.21 22.86
CA ALA A 485 5.88 -14.24 23.05
C ALA A 485 6.53 -15.48 22.39
N LYS A 486 5.93 -16.66 22.55
CA LYS A 486 6.39 -17.89 21.88
C LYS A 486 6.20 -17.83 20.36
N LEU A 487 5.08 -17.25 19.90
CA LEU A 487 4.82 -17.09 18.47
C LEU A 487 5.84 -16.16 17.82
N VAL A 488 6.14 -15.02 18.45
CA VAL A 488 7.15 -14.05 18.00
C VAL A 488 8.55 -14.69 17.97
N GLU A 489 8.91 -15.47 18.99
CA GLU A 489 10.16 -16.25 19.03
C GLU A 489 10.20 -17.25 17.86
N ALA A 490 9.12 -17.98 17.61
CA ALA A 490 9.01 -18.93 16.51
C ALA A 490 9.07 -18.30 15.12
N LEU A 491 8.69 -17.01 14.98
CA LEU A 491 8.79 -16.25 13.75
C LEU A 491 10.20 -15.68 13.50
N GLY A 492 11.15 -15.94 14.40
CA GLY A 492 12.58 -15.65 14.20
C GLY A 492 13.15 -14.49 15.01
N VAL A 493 12.36 -13.86 15.89
CA VAL A 493 12.88 -12.81 16.79
C VAL A 493 13.66 -13.46 17.93
N ARG A 494 14.86 -12.95 18.21
CA ARG A 494 15.69 -13.46 19.29
C ARG A 494 15.01 -13.28 20.65
N ARG A 495 15.07 -14.29 21.50
CA ARG A 495 14.39 -14.32 22.80
C ARG A 495 14.71 -13.11 23.69
N GLU A 496 15.96 -12.66 23.66
CA GLU A 496 16.44 -11.48 24.40
C GLU A 496 15.85 -10.15 23.91
N ARG A 497 15.32 -10.12 22.68
CA ARG A 497 14.66 -8.98 22.04
C ARG A 497 13.14 -9.00 22.16
N ILE A 498 12.59 -9.96 22.92
CA ILE A 498 11.17 -10.06 23.21
C ILE A 498 10.93 -9.54 24.62
N ARG A 499 10.35 -8.34 24.73
CA ARG A 499 10.13 -7.64 26.00
C ARG A 499 8.65 -7.59 26.32
N VAL A 500 8.22 -8.25 27.39
CA VAL A 500 6.83 -8.17 27.86
C VAL A 500 6.74 -7.10 28.95
N VAL A 501 5.84 -6.14 28.77
CA VAL A 501 5.69 -4.99 29.67
C VAL A 501 4.22 -4.63 29.90
N ASP A 502 3.95 -4.01 31.04
CA ASP A 502 2.64 -3.44 31.33
C ASP A 502 2.59 -1.98 30.82
N PRO A 503 1.68 -1.64 29.89
CA PRO A 503 1.57 -0.28 29.37
C PRO A 503 1.05 0.73 30.40
N TYR A 504 0.52 0.28 31.55
CA TYR A 504 0.20 1.17 32.66
C TYR A 504 1.43 1.54 33.50
N GLU A 505 2.53 0.80 33.45
CA GLU A 505 3.77 1.18 34.16
C GLU A 505 4.60 2.15 33.31
N LEU A 506 4.18 3.43 33.26
CA LEU A 506 4.73 4.43 32.33
C LEU A 506 6.27 4.52 32.35
N PRO A 507 6.96 4.57 33.51
CA PRO A 507 8.42 4.68 33.52
C PRO A 507 9.12 3.41 33.02
N THR A 508 8.61 2.24 33.40
CA THR A 508 9.15 0.93 32.97
C THR A 508 9.00 0.76 31.47
N PHE A 509 7.80 1.04 30.93
CA PHE A 509 7.53 0.98 29.51
C PHE A 509 8.45 1.91 28.72
N PHE A 510 8.61 3.17 29.14
CA PHE A 510 9.48 4.13 28.46
C PHE A 510 10.95 3.69 28.45
N LYS A 511 11.44 3.13 29.57
CA LYS A 511 12.81 2.61 29.64
C LYS A 511 13.03 1.50 28.60
N VAL A 512 12.15 0.50 28.57
CA VAL A 512 12.24 -0.62 27.62
C VAL A 512 12.12 -0.13 26.18
N LEU A 513 11.21 0.81 25.91
CA LEU A 513 11.06 1.43 24.59
C LEU A 513 12.36 2.08 24.11
N ARG A 514 13.03 2.86 24.97
CA ARG A 514 14.30 3.52 24.63
C ARG A 514 15.47 2.55 24.49
N GLU A 515 15.45 1.43 25.20
CA GLU A 515 16.46 0.37 25.07
C GLU A 515 16.32 -0.35 23.73
N GLU A 516 15.12 -0.81 23.37
CA GLU A 516 14.90 -1.57 22.13
C GLU A 516 15.00 -0.71 20.87
N MET A 517 14.64 0.59 20.92
CA MET A 517 14.86 1.53 19.82
C MET A 517 16.34 1.73 19.44
N LYS A 518 17.28 1.34 20.33
CA LYS A 518 18.72 1.41 20.08
C LYS A 518 19.31 0.06 19.64
N ALA A 519 18.52 -1.01 19.66
CA ALA A 519 18.97 -2.30 19.17
C ALA A 519 19.30 -2.19 17.67
N PRO A 520 20.36 -2.85 17.17
CA PRO A 520 20.71 -2.82 15.75
C PRO A 520 20.01 -3.93 14.95
N GLU A 521 18.86 -4.40 15.40
CA GLU A 521 18.20 -5.63 14.95
C GLU A 521 16.69 -5.59 15.25
N PRO A 522 15.86 -6.44 14.61
CA PRO A 522 14.44 -6.51 14.91
C PRO A 522 14.18 -6.85 16.39
N SER A 523 13.27 -6.10 17.02
CA SER A 523 12.86 -6.33 18.41
C SER A 523 11.36 -6.18 18.58
N VAL A 524 10.80 -6.85 19.60
CA VAL A 524 9.36 -6.82 19.88
C VAL A 524 9.09 -6.49 21.34
N ILE A 525 8.35 -5.41 21.56
CA ILE A 525 7.76 -5.05 22.85
C ILE A 525 6.30 -5.48 22.83
N LEU A 526 5.98 -6.48 23.64
CA LEU A 526 4.62 -7.00 23.84
C LEU A 526 3.99 -6.33 25.06
N THR A 527 2.93 -5.55 24.86
CA THR A 527 2.16 -4.99 25.98
C THR A 527 0.99 -5.90 26.34
N THR A 528 0.73 -6.17 27.63
CA THR A 528 -0.34 -7.10 28.03
C THR A 528 -1.37 -6.46 28.97
N ARG A 529 -2.48 -5.93 28.44
CA ARG A 529 -3.59 -5.41 29.26
C ARG A 529 -4.93 -5.55 28.53
N PRO A 530 -5.98 -6.13 29.13
CA PRO A 530 -7.26 -6.33 28.46
C PRO A 530 -7.93 -5.01 28.09
N CYS A 531 -8.73 -5.04 27.02
CA CYS A 531 -9.57 -3.92 26.61
C CYS A 531 -10.57 -3.55 27.72
N VAL A 532 -10.73 -2.25 28.00
CA VAL A 532 -11.62 -1.72 29.06
C VAL A 532 -13.10 -2.05 28.86
N LEU A 533 -13.48 -2.51 27.66
CA LEU A 533 -14.83 -2.93 27.30
C LEU A 533 -15.05 -4.44 27.42
N THR A 534 -14.06 -5.19 27.92
CA THR A 534 -14.14 -6.65 28.09
C THR A 534 -14.29 -7.03 29.56
N GLU A 535 -14.83 -8.23 29.80
CA GLU A 535 -14.99 -8.78 31.16
C GLU A 535 -13.66 -9.09 31.86
N ASP A 536 -12.58 -9.26 31.11
CA ASP A 536 -11.23 -9.47 31.65
C ASP A 536 -10.65 -8.19 32.30
N PHE A 537 -11.29 -7.03 32.11
CA PHE A 537 -10.81 -5.75 32.65
C PHE A 537 -11.35 -5.47 34.06
N GLU A 538 -10.44 -5.39 35.03
CA GLU A 538 -10.75 -5.05 36.42
C GLU A 538 -10.78 -3.53 36.64
N ARG A 539 -11.95 -2.99 37.00
CA ARG A 539 -12.10 -1.58 37.39
C ARG A 539 -11.57 -1.35 38.81
N ARG A 540 -10.87 -0.24 39.01
CA ARG A 540 -10.38 0.23 40.32
C ARG A 540 -11.15 1.47 40.77
N GLN A 541 -10.87 1.94 41.98
CA GLN A 541 -11.45 3.16 42.51
C GLN A 541 -11.22 4.36 41.56
N PRO A 542 -12.27 5.08 41.15
CA PRO A 542 -12.16 6.27 40.32
C PRO A 542 -11.27 7.34 40.96
N LEU A 543 -10.39 7.95 40.16
CA LEU A 543 -9.50 8.99 40.63
C LEU A 543 -10.20 10.35 40.72
N LYS A 544 -9.65 11.24 41.53
CA LYS A 544 -10.02 12.65 41.68
C LYS A 544 -8.80 13.55 41.61
N VAL A 545 -9.03 14.81 41.28
CA VAL A 545 -8.00 15.87 41.31
C VAL A 545 -8.09 16.56 42.67
N ASP A 546 -6.94 16.73 43.31
CA ASP A 546 -6.73 17.54 44.50
C ASP A 546 -6.43 18.98 44.04
N ASP A 547 -7.43 19.86 44.17
CA ASP A 547 -7.37 21.23 43.66
C ASP A 547 -6.26 22.05 44.35
N ASP A 548 -5.91 21.74 45.61
CA ASP A 548 -4.87 22.44 46.37
C ASP A 548 -3.46 22.12 45.87
N LYS A 549 -3.27 20.93 45.28
CA LYS A 549 -1.99 20.50 44.68
C LYS A 549 -1.91 20.80 43.19
N CYS A 550 -3.04 21.00 42.52
CA CYS A 550 -3.10 21.19 41.08
C CYS A 550 -2.67 22.60 40.67
N ASN A 551 -1.58 22.69 39.91
CA ASN A 551 -1.05 23.97 39.43
C ASN A 551 -1.41 24.29 37.96
N GLY A 552 -2.38 23.58 37.39
CA GLY A 552 -2.83 23.81 36.01
C GLY A 552 -1.82 23.44 34.92
N CYS A 553 -0.79 22.62 35.18
CA CYS A 553 0.26 22.32 34.19
C CYS A 553 -0.21 21.52 32.96
N ALA A 554 -1.47 21.06 32.93
CA ALA A 554 -2.10 20.35 31.81
C ALA A 554 -1.47 19.02 31.37
N ARG A 555 -0.37 18.55 31.97
CA ARG A 555 0.31 17.29 31.59
C ARG A 555 -0.59 16.04 31.62
N CYS A 556 -1.63 16.05 32.45
CA CYS A 556 -2.62 14.98 32.48
C CYS A 556 -3.52 14.93 31.23
N LEU A 557 -3.66 16.03 30.48
CA LEU A 557 -4.38 16.06 29.19
C LEU A 557 -3.60 15.37 28.07
N ASP A 558 -2.27 15.35 28.15
CA ASP A 558 -1.41 14.65 27.18
C ASP A 558 -1.62 13.13 27.21
N VAL A 559 -2.24 12.61 28.28
CA VAL A 559 -2.68 11.21 28.38
C VAL A 559 -3.85 10.92 27.41
N GLY A 560 -4.61 11.93 27.00
CA GLY A 560 -5.71 11.79 26.02
C GLY A 560 -6.97 11.07 26.54
N CYS A 561 -7.15 10.99 27.86
CA CYS A 561 -8.30 10.29 28.44
C CYS A 561 -9.59 11.12 28.34
N PRO A 562 -10.67 10.64 27.70
CA PRO A 562 -11.93 11.37 27.57
C PRO A 562 -12.67 11.55 28.91
N ALA A 563 -12.25 10.85 29.98
CA ALA A 563 -12.76 11.11 31.33
C ALA A 563 -12.14 12.36 31.97
N ILE A 564 -11.11 12.97 31.37
CA ILE A 564 -10.48 14.19 31.87
C ILE A 564 -11.06 15.38 31.10
N THR A 565 -11.84 16.22 31.79
CA THR A 565 -12.45 17.41 31.21
C THR A 565 -11.76 18.66 31.72
N VAL A 566 -11.60 19.66 30.86
CA VAL A 566 -11.02 20.95 31.24
C VAL A 566 -12.09 21.79 31.93
N ARG A 567 -11.87 22.18 33.19
CA ARG A 567 -12.77 23.08 33.92
C ARG A 567 -12.47 24.54 33.63
N ARG A 568 -11.18 24.89 33.62
CA ARG A 568 -10.70 26.27 33.48
C ARG A 568 -9.39 26.29 32.71
N ARG A 569 -9.23 27.26 31.83
CA ARG A 569 -7.96 27.61 31.19
C ARG A 569 -7.54 29.01 31.63
N GLU A 570 -6.26 29.20 31.88
CA GLU A 570 -5.66 30.53 32.08
C GLU A 570 -4.38 30.63 31.27
N ARG A 571 -4.03 31.83 30.85
CA ARG A 571 -2.80 32.08 30.10
C ARG A 571 -1.88 32.92 30.98
N GLN A 572 -0.68 32.41 31.27
CA GLN A 572 0.30 33.06 32.13
C GLN A 572 1.58 33.38 31.35
N VAL A 573 2.12 34.58 31.53
CA VAL A 573 3.46 34.95 31.00
C VAL A 573 4.48 34.68 32.10
N ARG A 574 5.44 33.79 31.85
CA ARG A 574 6.53 33.53 32.80
C ARG A 574 7.51 34.69 32.83
N SER A 575 8.33 34.76 33.88
CA SER A 575 9.45 35.71 34.00
C SER A 575 10.42 35.67 32.80
N THR A 576 10.43 34.56 32.05
CA THR A 576 11.22 34.37 30.82
C THR A 576 10.55 34.93 29.56
N GLY A 577 9.39 35.60 29.67
CA GLY A 577 8.58 36.08 28.54
C GLY A 577 7.78 34.99 27.82
N LYS A 578 7.94 33.71 28.18
CA LYS A 578 7.21 32.59 27.59
C LYS A 578 5.76 32.58 28.07
N VAL A 579 4.83 32.62 27.12
CA VAL A 579 3.39 32.40 27.36
C VAL A 579 3.13 30.91 27.55
N VAL A 580 2.43 30.55 28.63
CA VAL A 580 2.00 29.18 28.93
C VAL A 580 0.50 29.16 29.17
N ASP A 581 -0.18 28.23 28.50
CA ASP A 581 -1.59 27.93 28.72
C ASP A 581 -1.69 26.90 29.85
N LEU A 582 -2.27 27.32 30.96
CA LEU A 582 -2.60 26.48 32.11
C LEU A 582 -4.01 25.92 31.92
N ALA A 583 -4.21 24.66 32.29
CA ALA A 583 -5.52 24.02 32.31
C ALA A 583 -5.71 23.24 33.62
N TRP A 584 -6.74 23.62 34.37
CA TRP A 584 -7.24 22.86 35.52
C TRP A 584 -8.31 21.90 35.04
N VAL A 585 -8.17 20.65 35.46
CA VAL A 585 -8.98 19.54 34.95
C VAL A 585 -9.85 18.96 36.05
N ARG A 586 -10.89 18.23 35.64
CA ARG A 586 -11.68 17.34 36.47
C ARG A 586 -11.61 15.94 35.88
N ILE A 587 -11.74 14.93 36.73
CA ILE A 587 -11.96 13.55 36.30
C ILE A 587 -13.44 13.22 36.49
N GLU A 588 -14.11 12.86 35.40
CA GLU A 588 -15.49 12.38 35.41
C GLU A 588 -15.55 10.96 35.96
N ARG A 589 -15.96 10.84 37.23
CA ARG A 589 -15.95 9.58 37.98
C ARG A 589 -16.77 8.46 37.32
N ALA A 590 -17.85 8.82 36.63
CA ALA A 590 -18.70 7.85 35.94
C ALA A 590 -18.00 7.17 34.75
N MET A 591 -17.03 7.85 34.13
CA MET A 591 -16.24 7.32 33.01
C MET A 591 -14.89 6.76 33.44
N CYS A 592 -14.36 7.18 34.60
CA CYS A 592 -13.05 6.78 35.08
C CYS A 592 -13.01 5.28 35.46
N THR A 593 -11.99 4.58 34.97
CA THR A 593 -11.76 3.16 35.26
C THR A 593 -10.79 2.90 36.42
N GLY A 594 -10.16 3.95 36.96
CA GLY A 594 -9.17 3.84 38.04
C GLY A 594 -7.79 3.32 37.59
N CYS A 595 -7.47 3.38 36.28
CA CYS A 595 -6.21 2.86 35.71
C CYS A 595 -4.92 3.59 36.10
N ASP A 596 -4.97 4.66 36.92
CA ASP A 596 -3.84 5.44 37.45
C ASP A 596 -2.82 6.07 36.47
N VAL A 597 -2.92 5.85 35.16
CA VAL A 597 -2.03 6.43 34.13
C VAL A 597 -1.90 7.96 34.27
N CYS A 598 -3.01 8.67 34.49
CA CYS A 598 -2.98 10.12 34.68
C CYS A 598 -2.36 10.56 36.02
N ALA A 599 -2.42 9.72 37.06
CA ALA A 599 -1.70 9.96 38.31
C ALA A 599 -0.20 9.84 38.14
N GLN A 600 0.26 8.84 37.38
CA GLN A 600 1.69 8.68 37.05
C GLN A 600 2.23 9.83 36.19
N ALA A 601 1.41 10.37 35.28
CA ALA A 601 1.76 11.56 34.51
C ALA A 601 1.79 12.85 35.37
N CYS A 602 1.16 12.85 36.54
CA CYS A 602 1.05 14.02 37.42
C CYS A 602 2.29 14.17 38.32
N ALA A 603 3.27 14.94 37.88
CA ALA A 603 4.47 15.24 38.67
C ALA A 603 4.20 15.97 40.01
N ARG A 604 2.98 16.49 40.22
CA ARG A 604 2.55 17.16 41.46
C ARG A 604 1.91 16.22 42.48
N GLY A 605 1.60 14.98 42.12
CA GLY A 605 0.83 14.09 42.98
C GLY A 605 -0.57 14.63 43.29
N ALA A 606 -1.15 15.40 42.37
CA ALA A 606 -2.46 16.02 42.51
C ALA A 606 -3.62 15.11 42.04
N ILE A 607 -3.34 13.88 41.60
CA ILE A 607 -4.36 12.92 41.18
C ILE A 607 -4.21 11.67 42.03
N ALA A 608 -5.29 11.27 42.71
CA ALA A 608 -5.32 10.13 43.63
C ALA A 608 -6.73 9.49 43.66
N PRO A 609 -6.88 8.27 44.20
CA PRO A 609 -8.19 7.62 44.38
C PRO A 609 -9.20 8.38 45.25
#